data_AF-A0A3L7YSE3-F1
#
_entry.id   AF-A0A3L7YSE3-F1
#
_cell.length_a   1.000
_cell.length_b   1.000
_cell.length_c   1.000
_cell.angle_alpha   90.00
_cell.angle_beta   90.00
_cell.angle_gamma   90.00
#
_symmetry.space_group_name_H-M   'P 1'
#
loop_
_entity.id
_entity.type
_entity.pdbx_description
1 polymer ?
#
loop_
_entity_poly.entity_id
_entity_poly.type
_entity_poly.pdbx_seq_one_letter_code
_entity_poly.pdbx_strand_id
1 'polypeptide(L)' 'MPRTIRITAGNVTMDATLNESATASEIWDALPITARANIWGDEIYFAIPVHRAEENAKATVGLGDLGSW' A
#
# COMPACT_ATOMS: atom_id res chain seq x y z
N MET A 1 -5.97 -16.31 -1.30
CA MET A 1 -6.79 -15.55 -2.26
C MET A 1 -6.38 -14.09 -2.19
N PRO A 2 -6.11 -13.42 -3.32
CA PRO A 2 -5.85 -11.98 -3.36
C PRO A 2 -7.08 -11.19 -2.88
N ARG A 3 -6.84 -10.11 -2.13
CA ARG A 3 -7.90 -9.28 -1.54
C ARG A 3 -7.90 -7.91 -2.21
N THR A 4 -9.09 -7.37 -2.48
CA THR A 4 -9.22 -6.03 -3.06
C THR A 4 -9.42 -4.99 -1.98
N ILE A 5 -8.63 -3.93 -2.01
CA ILE A 5 -8.76 -2.75 -1.15
C ILE A 5 -9.13 -1.54 -2.01
N ARG A 6 -9.70 -0.52 -1.37
CA ARG A 6 -10.00 0.76 -2.00
C ARG A 6 -9.17 1.87 -1.36
N ILE A 7 -8.47 2.62 -2.20
CA ILE A 7 -7.67 3.79 -1.79
C ILE A 7 -8.42 5.04 -2.24
N THR A 8 -8.64 5.96 -1.30
CA THR A 8 -9.33 7.23 -1.55
C THR A 8 -8.46 8.39 -1.12
N ALA A 9 -8.26 9.37 -2.00
CA ALA A 9 -7.51 10.59 -1.72
C ALA A 9 -8.17 11.79 -2.41
N GLY A 10 -8.79 12.68 -1.62
CA GLY A 10 -9.58 13.79 -2.15
C GLY A 10 -10.69 13.28 -3.08
N ASN A 11 -10.64 13.68 -4.35
CA ASN A 11 -11.63 13.27 -5.36
C ASN A 11 -11.19 12.01 -6.14
N VAL A 12 -10.03 11.43 -5.83
CA VAL A 12 -9.50 10.24 -6.49
C VAL A 12 -9.88 9.00 -5.70
N THR A 13 -10.36 7.98 -6.40
CA THR A 13 -10.63 6.64 -5.87
C THR A 13 -10.03 5.62 -6.80
N MET A 14 -9.29 4.66 -6.25
CA MET A 14 -8.76 3.52 -7.01
C MET A 14 -8.93 2.24 -6.21
N ASP A 15 -9.11 1.12 -6.92
CA ASP A 15 -9.07 -0.20 -6.33
C ASP A 15 -7.66 -0.78 -6.53
N ALA A 16 -7.15 -1.49 -5.53
CA ALA A 16 -5.86 -2.16 -5.57
C ALA A 16 -5.96 -3.58 -5.03
N THR A 17 -5.02 -4.43 -5.45
CA THR A 17 -5.00 -5.84 -5.07
C THR A 17 -3.85 -6.09 -4.10
N LEU A 18 -4.19 -6.61 -2.92
CA LEU A 18 -3.24 -7.16 -1.98
C LEU A 18 -2.94 -8.62 -2.34
N ASN A 19 -1.64 -8.93 -2.39
CA ASN A 19 -1.14 -10.29 -2.61
C ASN A 19 -1.29 -11.15 -1.33
N GLU A 20 -0.72 -12.35 -1.34
CA GLU A 20 -0.82 -13.32 -0.24
C GLU A 20 0.33 -13.24 0.76
N SER A 21 1.12 -12.16 0.72
CA SER A 21 2.23 -11.95 1.66
C SER A 21 1.75 -11.74 3.09
N ALA A 22 2.66 -11.93 4.04
CA ALA A 22 2.38 -11.62 5.43
C ALA A 22 2.12 -10.11 5.59
N THR A 23 2.96 -9.28 4.96
CA THR A 23 2.82 -7.81 4.93
C THR A 23 1.43 -7.39 4.47
N ALA A 24 0.94 -7.95 3.35
CA ALA A 24 -0.41 -7.69 2.86
C ALA A 24 -1.52 -8.11 3.83
N SER A 25 -1.33 -9.22 4.56
CA SER A 25 -2.30 -9.66 5.55
C SER A 25 -2.40 -8.71 6.75
N GLU A 26 -1.28 -8.17 7.22
CA GLU A 26 -1.29 -7.18 8.31
C GLU A 26 -1.86 -5.83 7.88
N ILE A 27 -1.55 -5.39 6.65
CA ILE A 27 -2.18 -4.19 6.08
C ILE A 27 -3.69 -4.36 6.05
N TRP A 28 -4.20 -5.52 5.62
CA TRP A 28 -5.62 -5.83 5.60
C TRP A 28 -6.25 -5.76 6.99
N ASP A 29 -5.61 -6.35 8.00
CA ASP A 29 -6.11 -6.38 9.38
C ASP A 29 -6.07 -4.99 10.04
N ALA A 30 -5.20 -4.09 9.57
CA ALA A 30 -5.11 -2.71 10.02
C ALA A 30 -6.13 -1.77 9.36
N LEU A 31 -6.87 -2.22 8.33
CA LEU A 31 -7.88 -1.39 7.68
C LEU A 31 -9.08 -1.12 8.62
N PRO A 32 -9.69 0.08 8.55
CA PRO A 32 -9.34 1.20 7.66
C PRO A 32 -8.15 2.02 8.18
N ILE A 33 -7.28 2.44 7.26
CA ILE A 33 -6.14 3.32 7.55
C ILE A 33 -6.43 4.72 7.01
N THR A 34 -6.25 5.75 7.84
CA THR A 34 -6.31 7.15 7.43
C THR A 34 -4.99 7.83 7.78
N ALA A 35 -4.34 8.42 6.79
CA ALA A 35 -3.05 9.07 6.95
C ALA A 35 -2.92 10.30 6.05
N ARG A 36 -1.98 11.18 6.38
CA ARG A 36 -1.61 12.28 5.50
C ARG A 36 -0.65 11.78 4.43
N ALA A 37 -1.05 11.92 3.18
CA ALA A 37 -0.21 11.63 2.03
C ALA A 37 0.88 12.69 1.84
N ASN A 38 2.05 12.24 1.43
CA ASN A 38 3.15 13.02 0.90
C ASN A 38 3.38 12.66 -0.56
N ILE A 39 4.07 13.53 -1.29
CA ILE A 39 4.37 13.34 -2.71
C ILE A 39 5.88 13.39 -2.90
N TRP A 40 6.41 12.48 -3.71
CA TRP A 40 7.79 12.51 -4.17
C TRP A 40 7.85 12.22 -5.66
N GLY A 41 8.05 13.26 -6.47
CA GLY A 41 7.91 13.15 -7.93
C GLY A 41 6.49 12.72 -8.30
N ASP A 42 6.37 11.59 -8.98
CA ASP A 42 5.09 10.99 -9.40
C ASP A 42 4.57 9.93 -8.40
N GLU A 43 5.18 9.80 -7.22
CA GLU A 43 4.82 8.84 -6.18
C GLU A 43 4.05 9.49 -5.03
N ILE A 44 3.02 8.79 -4.55
CA ILE A 44 2.28 9.14 -3.33
C ILE A 44 2.62 8.13 -2.25
N TYR A 45 3.04 8.60 -1.08
CA TYR A 45 3.36 7.74 0.05
C TYR A 45 2.77 8.27 1.36
N PHE A 46 2.52 7.37 2.30
CA PHE A 46 2.01 7.70 3.63
C PHE A 46 2.40 6.62 4.63
N ALA A 47 2.54 7.02 5.90
CA ALA A 47 2.81 6.08 6.97
C ALA A 47 1.57 5.25 7.32
N ILE A 48 1.78 3.97 7.61
CA ILE A 48 0.75 3.03 8.06
C ILE A 48 1.17 2.40 9.40
N PRO A 49 0.23 1.93 10.24
CA PRO A 49 0.54 1.32 11.53
C PRO A 49 0.98 -0.16 11.39
N VAL A 50 1.78 -0.47 10.37
CA VAL A 50 2.30 -1.83 10.09
C VAL A 50 3.82 -1.74 10.09
N HIS A 51 4.45 -2.52 10.97
CA HIS A 51 5.91 -2.52 11.15
C HIS A 51 6.44 -3.93 10.93
N ARG A 52 6.90 -4.21 9.71
CA ARG A 52 7.57 -5.47 9.37
C ARG A 52 8.91 -5.20 8.69
N ALA A 53 9.79 -6.19 8.75
CA ALA A 53 10.92 -6.26 7.85
C ALA A 53 10.46 -6.47 6.41
N GLU A 54 11.26 -6.03 5.45
CA GLU A 54 10.98 -6.15 4.03
C GLU A 54 10.70 -7.62 3.64
N GLU A 55 9.59 -7.82 2.92
CA GLU A 55 9.18 -9.12 2.41
C GLU A 55 9.11 -9.03 0.88
N ASN A 56 9.98 -9.74 0.18
CA ASN A 56 10.14 -9.68 -1.29
C ASN A 56 10.57 -8.30 -1.82
N ALA A 57 11.59 -7.70 -1.20
CA ALA A 57 12.16 -6.43 -1.64
C ALA A 57 12.54 -6.44 -3.13
N LYS A 58 12.17 -5.39 -3.84
CA LYS A 58 12.50 -5.18 -5.26
C LYS A 58 13.15 -3.82 -5.44
N ALA A 59 14.25 -3.79 -6.19
CA ALA A 59 14.94 -2.56 -6.53
C ALA A 59 14.19 -1.71 -7.58
N THR A 60 13.30 -2.33 -8.35
CA THR A 60 12.47 -1.67 -9.37
C THR A 60 11.04 -2.18 -9.31
N VAL A 61 10.10 -1.27 -9.56
CA VAL A 61 8.66 -1.54 -9.57
C VAL A 61 8.04 -1.08 -10.87
N GLY A 62 6.93 -1.71 -11.27
CA GLY A 62 6.13 -1.29 -12.41
C GLY A 62 5.23 -0.10 -12.10
N LEU A 63 4.77 0.60 -13.12
CA LEU A 63 3.76 1.65 -12.94
C LEU A 63 2.48 1.05 -12.36
N GLY A 64 2.04 1.58 -11.22
CA GLY A 64 0.84 1.11 -10.51
C GLY A 64 1.09 0.04 -9.45
N ASP A 65 2.34 -0.42 -9.27
CA ASP A 65 2.69 -1.30 -8.17
C ASP A 65 2.60 -0.56 -6.81
N LEU A 66 2.21 -1.29 -5.77
CA LEU A 66 2.23 -0.81 -4.39
C LEU A 66 3.47 -1.31 -3.67
N GLY A 67 4.29 -0.39 -3.18
CA GLY A 67 5.43 -0.67 -2.31
C GLY A 67 5.09 -0.53 -0.83
N SER A 68 5.74 -1.31 0.02
CA SER A 68 5.79 -1.11 1.47
C SER A 68 7.24 -0.94 1.86
N TRP A 69 7.56 0.16 2.53
CA TRP A 69 8.89 0.45 3.06
C TRP A 69 8.84 0.58 4.59
#